data_AF-A0A505HWD1-F1
#
_entry.id   AF-A0A505HWD1-F1
#
_cell.length_a   1.000
_cell.length_b   1.000
_cell.length_c   1.000
_cell.angle_alpha   90.00
_cell.angle_beta   90.00
_cell.angle_gamma   90.00
#
_symmetry.space_group_name_H-M   'P 1'
#
loop_
_entity.id
_entity.type
_entity.pdbx_description
1 polymer ?
#
loop_
_entity_poly.entity_id
_entity_poly.type
_entity_poly.pdbx_seq_one_letter_code
_entity_poly.pdbx_strand_id
1 'polypeptide(L)'
;MQYLLMKPAFLLAVLATATTAPNWTQTIWHDIQAATSCTACETLLKSLQRVSQLGPSTLQTVLTEVCVISKILDADFCTGLVASQVPSAYYVLRQLSVPSDTAQTFCASVLDLCPYPPICPIHLTFPPPPLYSPITTKENKDNDNTTLRIAHITDTHVDLAYTPGTSTHCRKPICCRQYHAYDAPGRSKTPCSTWGSPHCDPPLRLLHSMLSALQSQQQPHLTLFTGDIVAYDIWNTSQQSVLACFNATYSALHTLNNPVYAAIGNHDTHPVNIFPGVDTPEELNVEWAYNALTTHWKSLQNNTALNNKKASKSF
;
A
#
# COMPACT_ATOMS: atom_id res chain seq x y z
N MET A 1 9.66 71.84 -41.40
CA MET A 1 11.08 71.46 -41.58
C MET A 1 11.38 70.33 -40.61
N GLN A 2 11.12 69.06 -40.96
CA GLN A 2 11.95 68.14 -41.77
C GLN A 2 13.32 67.79 -41.17
N TYR A 3 13.43 66.51 -40.79
CA TYR A 3 14.59 65.58 -40.73
C TYR A 3 15.74 65.90 -39.75
N LEU A 4 16.40 64.96 -39.05
CA LEU A 4 16.95 63.63 -39.39
C LEU A 4 17.07 62.77 -38.09
N LEU A 5 16.62 61.51 -38.05
CA LEU A 5 17.32 60.22 -38.36
C LEU A 5 18.29 59.67 -37.28
N MET A 6 17.99 58.43 -36.86
CA MET A 6 18.69 57.51 -35.93
C MET A 6 20.12 57.17 -36.42
N LYS A 7 21.11 56.72 -35.60
CA LYS A 7 21.26 55.49 -34.77
C LYS A 7 22.67 55.58 -34.07
N PRO A 8 23.21 54.55 -33.40
CA PRO A 8 22.74 53.73 -32.28
C PRO A 8 23.75 53.82 -31.12
N ALA A 9 23.33 54.22 -29.92
CA ALA A 9 24.19 54.10 -28.75
C ALA A 9 24.09 52.69 -28.16
N PHE A 10 25.21 51.98 -28.14
CA PHE A 10 25.51 51.00 -27.11
C PHE A 10 25.12 51.60 -25.75
N LEU A 11 24.27 50.90 -25.00
CA LEU A 11 24.31 50.70 -23.55
C LEU A 11 22.91 50.28 -23.10
N LEU A 12 22.76 49.01 -22.71
CA LEU A 12 22.22 48.57 -21.41
C LEU A 12 21.94 47.07 -21.51
N ALA A 13 22.97 46.30 -21.18
CA ALA A 13 22.81 44.96 -20.64
C ALA A 13 22.10 45.08 -19.28
N VAL A 14 20.77 45.04 -19.31
CA VAL A 14 19.85 45.03 -18.16
C VAL A 14 18.60 44.30 -18.69
N LEU A 15 18.15 43.12 -18.27
CA LEU A 15 18.36 42.37 -17.05
C LEU A 15 18.68 40.90 -17.40
N ALA A 16 19.89 40.43 -17.11
CA ALA A 16 20.01 39.10 -16.56
C ALA A 16 19.59 39.23 -15.10
N THR A 17 18.27 39.24 -14.83
CA THR A 17 17.85 38.86 -13.48
C THR A 17 18.45 37.48 -13.30
N ALA A 18 19.32 37.33 -12.30
CA ALA A 18 19.54 36.04 -11.68
C ALA A 18 18.14 35.58 -11.23
N THR A 19 17.44 34.86 -12.11
CA THR A 19 16.30 34.06 -11.72
C THR A 19 16.92 33.05 -10.77
N THR A 20 16.85 33.34 -9.48
CA THR A 20 17.09 32.34 -8.45
C THR A 20 16.34 31.11 -8.91
N ALA A 21 17.06 29.99 -9.09
CA ALA A 21 16.45 28.75 -9.56
C ALA A 21 15.12 28.56 -8.81
N PRO A 22 14.03 28.20 -9.51
CA PRO A 22 12.71 28.13 -8.89
C PRO A 22 12.80 27.31 -7.60
N ASN A 23 12.30 27.88 -6.50
CA ASN A 23 12.17 27.13 -5.26
C ASN A 23 11.02 26.13 -5.46
N TRP A 24 11.38 24.95 -6.00
CA TRP A 24 10.42 23.92 -6.36
C TRP A 24 9.53 23.51 -5.20
N THR A 25 10.05 23.48 -3.98
CA THR A 25 9.27 23.24 -2.77
C THR A 25 8.13 24.24 -2.63
N GLN A 26 8.40 25.55 -2.76
CA GLN A 26 7.36 26.57 -2.70
C GLN A 26 6.41 26.52 -3.89
N THR A 27 6.93 26.23 -5.09
CA THR A 27 6.08 26.08 -6.29
C THR A 27 5.10 24.92 -6.14
N ILE A 28 5.58 23.73 -5.76
CA ILE A 28 4.72 22.55 -5.57
C ILE A 28 3.75 22.76 -4.41
N TRP A 29 4.20 23.35 -3.31
CA TRP A 29 3.32 23.67 -2.19
C TRP A 29 2.19 24.61 -2.61
N HIS A 30 2.52 25.69 -3.33
CA HIS A 30 1.52 26.61 -3.87
C HIS A 30 0.55 25.91 -4.83
N ASP A 31 1.06 25.10 -5.75
CA ASP A 31 0.23 24.37 -6.71
C ASP A 31 -0.73 23.39 -6.02
N ILE A 32 -0.31 22.73 -4.93
CA ILE A 32 -1.18 21.89 -4.09
C ILE A 32 -2.28 22.73 -3.44
N GLN A 33 -1.94 23.87 -2.85
CA GLN A 33 -2.92 24.74 -2.18
C GLN A 33 -3.92 25.36 -3.18
N ALA A 34 -3.47 25.63 -4.40
CA ALA A 34 -4.28 26.20 -5.47
C ALA A 34 -5.07 25.13 -6.26
N ALA A 35 -4.86 23.84 -5.99
CA ALA A 35 -5.54 22.75 -6.68
C ALA A 35 -7.00 22.65 -6.24
N THR A 36 -7.89 23.36 -6.93
CA THR A 36 -9.34 23.37 -6.68
C THR A 36 -10.17 22.91 -7.88
N SER A 37 -9.51 22.40 -8.92
CA SER A 37 -10.16 21.95 -10.15
C SER A 37 -9.31 20.90 -10.87
N CYS A 38 -9.93 20.17 -11.81
CA CYS A 38 -9.25 19.17 -12.62
C CYS A 38 -8.03 19.73 -13.36
N THR A 39 -8.19 20.89 -14.01
CA THR A 39 -7.09 21.57 -14.71
C THR A 39 -5.97 22.02 -13.76
N ALA A 40 -6.30 22.42 -12.54
CA ALA A 40 -5.30 22.77 -11.53
C ALA A 40 -4.51 21.53 -11.08
N CYS A 41 -5.15 20.38 -10.89
CA CYS A 41 -4.46 19.13 -10.63
C CYS A 41 -3.54 18.70 -11.78
N GLU A 42 -4.00 18.79 -13.04
CA GLU A 42 -3.15 18.51 -14.20
C GLU A 42 -1.95 19.47 -14.30
N THR A 43 -2.12 20.72 -13.84
CA THR A 43 -1.03 21.68 -13.74
C THR A 43 -0.02 21.27 -12.67
N LEU A 44 -0.49 20.84 -11.49
CA LEU A 44 0.37 20.27 -10.44
C LEU A 44 1.15 19.06 -10.95
N LEU A 45 0.51 18.15 -11.69
CA LEU A 45 1.19 17.01 -12.32
C LEU A 45 2.31 17.47 -13.26
N LYS A 46 2.06 18.48 -14.11
CA LYS A 46 3.10 19.06 -14.98
C LYS A 46 4.24 19.69 -14.18
N SER A 47 3.95 20.36 -13.06
CA SER A 47 4.99 20.89 -12.17
C SER A 47 5.84 19.76 -11.56
N LEU A 48 5.21 18.69 -11.09
CA LEU A 48 5.89 17.49 -10.59
C LEU A 48 6.75 16.81 -11.67
N GLN A 49 6.29 16.78 -12.92
CA GLN A 49 7.09 16.29 -14.06
C GLN A 49 8.34 17.14 -14.32
N ARG A 50 8.26 18.47 -14.13
CA ARG A 50 9.43 19.34 -14.25
C ARG A 50 10.42 19.11 -13.11
N VAL A 51 9.93 18.90 -11.89
CA VAL A 51 10.80 18.52 -10.75
C VAL A 51 11.48 17.18 -11.03
N SER A 52 10.74 16.18 -11.55
CA SER A 52 11.30 14.86 -11.84
C SER A 52 12.38 14.92 -12.93
N GLN A 53 12.32 15.86 -13.88
CA GLN A 53 13.40 16.07 -14.85
C GLN A 53 14.74 16.47 -14.22
N LEU A 54 14.74 16.98 -12.99
CA LEU A 54 15.95 17.31 -12.22
C LEU A 54 16.53 16.13 -11.44
N GLY A 55 15.90 14.95 -11.56
CA GLY A 55 16.36 13.70 -10.96
C GLY A 55 15.53 13.25 -9.75
N PRO A 56 15.61 11.94 -9.40
CA PRO A 56 14.82 11.34 -8.33
C PRO A 56 15.14 11.94 -6.95
N SER A 57 16.40 12.28 -6.67
CA SER A 57 16.80 12.90 -5.39
C SER A 57 16.19 14.29 -5.21
N THR A 58 16.10 15.08 -6.29
CA THR A 58 15.45 16.40 -6.26
C THR A 58 13.96 16.26 -6.01
N LEU A 59 13.29 15.32 -6.69
CA LEU A 59 11.88 15.01 -6.47
C LEU A 59 11.60 14.57 -5.03
N GLN A 60 12.43 13.68 -4.48
CA GLN A 60 12.33 13.25 -3.08
C GLN A 60 12.44 14.44 -2.13
N THR A 61 13.47 15.27 -2.29
CA THR A 61 13.72 16.44 -1.43
C THR A 61 12.51 17.38 -1.44
N VAL A 62 12.03 17.75 -2.62
CA VAL A 62 10.88 18.65 -2.79
C VAL A 62 9.62 18.06 -2.13
N LEU A 63 9.30 16.79 -2.39
CA LEU A 63 8.11 16.15 -1.81
C LEU A 63 8.21 15.98 -0.28
N THR A 64 9.39 15.67 0.24
CA THR A 64 9.61 15.59 1.69
C THR A 64 9.43 16.96 2.34
N GLU A 65 10.03 18.02 1.79
CA GLU A 65 9.90 19.38 2.33
C GLU A 65 8.45 19.89 2.27
N VAL A 66 7.74 19.64 1.16
CA VAL A 66 6.31 19.95 1.01
C VAL A 66 5.49 19.25 2.10
N CYS A 67 5.73 17.95 2.32
CA CYS A 67 5.05 17.19 3.37
C CYS A 67 5.32 17.79 4.76
N VAL A 68 6.58 18.11 5.08
CA VAL A 68 6.97 18.69 6.38
C VAL A 68 6.37 20.08 6.60
N ILE A 69 6.38 20.93 5.57
CA ILE A 69 5.83 22.30 5.65
C ILE A 69 4.31 22.30 5.85
N SER A 70 3.61 21.28 5.33
CA SER A 70 2.17 21.12 5.53
C SER A 70 1.77 20.96 7.00
N LYS A 71 2.68 20.44 7.85
CA LYS A 71 2.46 20.12 9.28
C LYS A 71 1.29 19.15 9.53
N ILE A 72 0.83 18.43 8.51
CA ILE A 72 -0.23 17.42 8.64
C ILE A 72 0.35 16.13 9.26
N LEU A 73 1.59 15.80 8.90
CA LEU A 73 2.29 14.59 9.30
C LEU A 73 3.62 14.94 9.97
N ASP A 74 4.07 14.10 10.89
CA ASP A 74 5.38 14.26 11.54
C ASP A 74 6.52 14.12 10.52
N ALA A 75 7.65 14.80 10.76
CA ALA A 75 8.73 14.91 9.78
C ALA A 75 9.41 13.58 9.40
N ASP A 76 9.56 12.66 10.35
CA ASP A 76 10.08 11.32 10.11
C ASP A 76 9.09 10.45 9.31
N PHE A 77 7.78 10.65 9.50
CA PHE A 77 6.76 10.02 8.67
C PHE A 77 6.88 10.50 7.22
N CYS A 78 6.94 11.83 7.02
CA CYS A 78 7.15 12.41 5.69
C CYS A 78 8.41 11.88 5.01
N THR A 79 9.52 11.82 5.76
CA THR A 79 10.81 11.37 5.22
C THR A 79 10.74 9.91 4.78
N GLY A 80 10.25 9.03 5.64
CA GLY A 80 10.19 7.59 5.35
C GLY A 80 9.17 7.24 4.25
N LEU A 81 7.97 7.83 4.31
CA LEU A 81 6.94 7.58 3.29
C LEU A 81 7.41 8.07 1.91
N VAL A 82 7.89 9.31 1.81
CA VAL A 82 8.33 9.87 0.53
C VAL A 82 9.53 9.09 -0.02
N ALA A 83 10.50 8.73 0.82
CA ALA A 83 11.63 7.91 0.39
C ALA A 83 11.21 6.56 -0.20
N SER A 84 10.20 5.90 0.39
CA SER A 84 9.70 4.63 -0.14
C SER A 84 8.94 4.80 -1.47
N GLN A 85 8.15 5.85 -1.62
CA GLN A 85 7.23 6.02 -2.76
C GLN A 85 7.90 6.68 -3.99
N VAL A 86 8.93 7.52 -3.80
CA VAL A 86 9.54 8.30 -4.88
C VAL A 86 10.10 7.48 -6.03
N PRO A 87 10.75 6.32 -5.84
CA PRO A 87 11.23 5.52 -6.97
C PRO A 87 10.14 5.21 -8.00
N SER A 88 8.98 4.75 -7.54
CA SER A 88 7.82 4.44 -8.40
C SER A 88 7.15 5.71 -8.93
N ALA A 89 6.97 6.74 -8.08
CA ALA A 89 6.38 8.01 -8.50
C ALA A 89 7.24 8.70 -9.58
N TYR A 90 8.57 8.66 -9.43
CA TYR A 90 9.52 9.15 -10.42
C TYR A 90 9.34 8.42 -11.75
N TYR A 91 9.35 7.08 -11.73
CA TYR A 91 9.15 6.27 -12.92
C TYR A 91 7.83 6.62 -13.65
N VAL A 92 6.72 6.71 -12.92
CA VAL A 92 5.41 7.08 -13.48
C VAL A 92 5.42 8.51 -14.04
N LEU A 93 5.93 9.50 -13.29
CA LEU A 93 5.95 10.90 -13.73
C LEU A 93 6.77 11.11 -15.00
N ARG A 94 7.84 10.33 -15.20
CA ARG A 94 8.71 10.42 -16.39
C ARG A 94 8.02 9.99 -17.69
N GLN A 95 6.95 9.20 -17.60
CA GLN A 95 6.21 8.67 -18.75
C GLN A 95 4.74 9.10 -18.82
N LEU A 96 4.23 9.74 -17.77
CA LEU A 96 2.84 10.21 -17.71
C LEU A 96 2.56 11.26 -18.79
N SER A 97 1.48 11.08 -19.54
CA SER A 97 0.95 12.11 -20.44
C SER A 97 -0.06 12.98 -19.70
N VAL A 98 -0.03 14.31 -19.90
CA VAL A 98 -0.99 15.24 -19.30
C VAL A 98 -1.50 16.24 -20.35
N PRO A 99 -2.81 16.25 -20.68
CA PRO A 99 -3.88 15.44 -20.10
C PRO A 99 -3.84 13.97 -20.56
N SER A 100 -4.36 13.06 -19.74
CA SER A 100 -4.63 11.66 -20.10
C SER A 100 -5.63 11.05 -19.12
N ASP A 101 -6.24 9.91 -19.46
CA ASP A 101 -7.10 9.16 -18.54
C ASP A 101 -6.36 8.77 -17.26
N THR A 102 -5.06 8.43 -17.35
CA THR A 102 -4.22 8.16 -16.17
C THR A 102 -4.06 9.39 -15.28
N ALA A 103 -3.79 10.56 -15.88
CA ALA A 103 -3.67 11.81 -15.14
C ALA A 103 -5.01 12.22 -14.48
N GLN A 104 -6.12 12.08 -15.20
CA GLN A 104 -7.46 12.35 -14.66
C GLN A 104 -7.82 11.36 -13.55
N THR A 105 -7.48 10.07 -13.70
CA THR A 105 -7.69 9.06 -12.67
C THR A 105 -6.92 9.40 -11.40
N PHE A 106 -5.64 9.81 -11.50
CA PHE A 106 -4.87 10.29 -10.35
C PHE A 106 -5.55 11.50 -9.69
N CYS A 107 -5.94 12.49 -10.50
CA CYS A 107 -6.59 13.70 -10.00
C CYS A 107 -7.97 13.44 -9.36
N ALA A 108 -8.69 12.43 -9.83
CA ALA A 108 -9.96 11.97 -9.27
C ALA A 108 -9.75 11.16 -7.97
N SER A 109 -8.80 10.22 -7.94
CA SER A 109 -8.64 9.31 -6.80
C SER A 109 -7.82 9.88 -5.65
N VAL A 110 -6.83 10.73 -5.94
CA VAL A 110 -5.90 11.26 -4.93
C VAL A 110 -6.36 12.62 -4.40
N LEU A 111 -6.88 13.49 -5.28
CA LEU A 111 -7.27 14.85 -4.90
C LEU A 111 -8.78 15.11 -4.99
N ASP A 112 -9.58 14.20 -5.56
CA ASP A 112 -11.01 14.39 -5.78
C ASP A 112 -11.35 15.65 -6.61
N LEU A 113 -10.53 15.93 -7.64
CA LEU A 113 -10.62 17.18 -8.44
C LEU A 113 -11.06 16.96 -9.89
N CYS A 114 -11.04 15.73 -10.40
CA CYS A 114 -11.49 15.38 -11.74
C CYS A 114 -12.65 14.37 -11.69
N PRO A 115 -13.55 14.36 -12.69
CA PRO A 115 -14.38 13.19 -12.92
C PRO A 115 -13.51 11.99 -13.27
N TYR A 116 -13.95 10.79 -12.90
CA TYR A 116 -13.31 9.56 -13.39
C TYR A 116 -13.49 9.46 -14.91
N PRO A 117 -12.42 9.15 -15.67
CA PRO A 117 -12.53 8.94 -17.10
C PRO A 117 -13.42 7.72 -17.39
N PRO A 118 -14.02 7.62 -18.60
CA PRO A 118 -14.79 6.46 -18.99
C PRO A 118 -13.94 5.18 -18.93
N ILE A 119 -14.55 4.08 -18.50
CA ILE A 119 -13.87 2.78 -18.43
C ILE A 119 -13.49 2.35 -19.86
N CYS A 120 -12.21 2.04 -20.08
CA CYS A 120 -11.75 1.48 -21.35
C CYS A 120 -12.40 0.09 -21.55
N PRO A 121 -13.18 -0.13 -22.63
CA PRO A 121 -13.87 -1.40 -22.84
C PRO A 121 -12.85 -2.51 -23.11
N ILE A 122 -12.88 -3.55 -22.27
CA ILE A 122 -12.08 -4.76 -22.48
C ILE A 122 -12.98 -5.82 -23.11
N HIS A 123 -12.63 -6.25 -24.33
CA HIS A 123 -13.31 -7.34 -25.00
C HIS A 123 -12.67 -8.68 -24.62
N LEU A 124 -13.29 -9.37 -23.66
CA LEU A 124 -12.90 -10.73 -23.30
C LEU A 124 -13.58 -11.73 -24.23
N THR A 125 -12.81 -12.59 -24.88
CA THR A 125 -13.34 -13.73 -25.62
C THR A 125 -13.56 -14.89 -24.64
N PHE A 126 -14.82 -15.20 -24.37
CA PHE A 126 -15.17 -16.38 -23.59
C PHE A 126 -15.05 -17.64 -24.46
N PRO A 127 -14.69 -18.80 -23.86
CA PRO A 127 -14.81 -20.07 -24.55
C PRO A 127 -16.29 -20.30 -24.96
N PRO A 128 -16.54 -21.11 -26.01
CA PRO A 128 -17.90 -21.43 -26.42
C PRO A 128 -18.68 -22.02 -25.23
N PRO A 129 -19.98 -21.72 -25.11
CA PRO A 129 -20.79 -22.25 -24.02
C PRO A 129 -20.75 -23.77 -24.02
N PRO A 130 -20.68 -24.42 -22.83
CA PRO A 130 -20.67 -25.87 -22.76
C PRO A 130 -21.92 -26.45 -23.44
N LEU A 131 -21.78 -27.61 -24.09
CA LEU A 131 -22.87 -28.31 -24.79
C LEU A 131 -23.98 -28.82 -23.87
N TYR A 132 -23.81 -28.68 -22.55
CA TYR A 132 -24.75 -29.14 -21.55
C TYR A 132 -25.56 -27.96 -21.01
N SER A 133 -26.88 -28.17 -20.89
CA SER A 133 -27.76 -27.20 -20.23
C SER A 133 -27.23 -26.86 -18.83
N PRO A 134 -27.33 -25.59 -18.38
CA PRO A 134 -26.99 -25.22 -17.02
C PRO A 134 -27.73 -26.15 -16.06
N ILE A 135 -27.01 -26.71 -15.08
CA ILE A 135 -27.64 -27.48 -14.01
C ILE A 135 -28.52 -26.49 -13.25
N THR A 136 -29.82 -26.49 -13.54
CA THR A 136 -30.81 -25.90 -12.65
C THR A 136 -30.78 -26.74 -11.39
N THR A 137 -30.30 -26.15 -10.29
CA THR A 137 -30.19 -26.83 -9.00
C THR A 137 -31.53 -27.48 -8.68
N LYS A 138 -31.59 -28.81 -8.78
CA LYS A 138 -32.68 -29.56 -8.14
C LYS A 138 -32.55 -29.26 -6.65
N GLU A 139 -33.63 -28.82 -6.02
CA GLU A 139 -33.69 -28.77 -4.55
C GLU A 139 -33.15 -30.09 -4.00
N ASN A 140 -32.13 -30.02 -3.16
CA ASN A 140 -31.55 -31.20 -2.51
C ASN A 140 -32.66 -31.86 -1.70
N LYS A 141 -33.21 -32.96 -2.25
CA LYS A 141 -34.16 -33.85 -1.55
C LYS A 141 -33.45 -34.83 -0.61
N ASP A 142 -32.12 -34.79 -0.58
CA ASP A 142 -31.34 -35.61 0.34
C ASP A 142 -31.34 -34.97 1.73
N ASN A 143 -31.85 -35.71 2.70
CA ASN A 143 -31.84 -35.35 4.12
C ASN A 143 -30.42 -35.34 4.74
N ASP A 144 -29.37 -35.49 3.94
CA ASP A 144 -27.98 -35.51 4.37
C ASP A 144 -27.36 -34.10 4.28
N ASN A 145 -27.85 -33.21 5.14
CA ASN A 145 -27.38 -31.81 5.22
C ASN A 145 -25.98 -31.74 5.85
N THR A 146 -24.94 -32.09 5.08
CA THR A 146 -23.55 -31.85 5.48
C THR A 146 -23.27 -30.35 5.52
N THR A 147 -23.07 -29.81 6.72
CA THR A 147 -22.73 -28.38 6.91
C THR A 147 -21.21 -28.19 6.81
N LEU A 148 -20.76 -27.42 5.82
CA LEU A 148 -19.38 -26.95 5.73
C LEU A 148 -19.20 -25.71 6.60
N ARG A 149 -18.18 -25.75 7.45
CA ARG A 149 -17.69 -24.59 8.23
C ARG A 149 -16.38 -24.10 7.64
N ILE A 150 -16.36 -22.83 7.24
CA ILE A 150 -15.22 -22.15 6.64
C ILE A 150 -14.83 -20.99 7.56
N ALA A 151 -13.58 -20.95 8.01
CA ALA A 151 -13.06 -19.75 8.66
C ALA A 151 -12.62 -18.75 7.59
N HIS A 152 -12.90 -17.46 7.76
CA HIS A 152 -12.39 -16.39 6.92
C HIS A 152 -11.63 -15.42 7.81
N ILE A 153 -10.32 -15.34 7.61
CA ILE A 153 -9.42 -14.43 8.30
C ILE A 153 -8.94 -13.40 7.28
N THR A 154 -8.85 -12.14 7.67
CA THR A 154 -8.41 -11.04 6.82
C THR A 154 -7.76 -9.97 7.69
N ASP A 155 -6.93 -9.11 7.08
CA ASP A 155 -6.43 -7.87 7.70
C ASP A 155 -5.77 -8.12 9.06
N THR A 156 -4.88 -9.11 9.11
CA THR A 156 -4.22 -9.49 10.37
C THR A 156 -3.32 -8.38 10.91
N HIS A 157 -2.76 -7.54 10.02
CA HIS A 157 -1.88 -6.40 10.33
C HIS A 157 -0.99 -6.64 11.55
N VAL A 158 -0.24 -7.74 11.56
CA VAL A 158 0.54 -8.10 12.74
C VAL A 158 1.66 -7.09 12.93
N ASP A 159 1.60 -6.36 14.04
CA ASP A 159 2.64 -5.45 14.45
C ASP A 159 3.70 -6.19 15.28
N LEU A 160 4.81 -6.55 14.63
CA LEU A 160 5.98 -7.17 15.28
C LEU A 160 6.74 -6.21 16.22
N ALA A 161 6.49 -4.90 16.13
CA ALA A 161 7.07 -3.90 17.02
C ALA A 161 6.09 -3.46 18.14
N TYR A 162 4.90 -4.06 18.22
CA TYR A 162 3.93 -3.79 19.28
C TYR A 162 4.56 -4.04 20.65
N THR A 163 4.59 -3.00 21.49
CA THR A 163 5.25 -3.04 22.79
C THR A 163 4.25 -2.71 23.91
N PRO A 164 3.76 -3.71 24.68
CA PRO A 164 2.80 -3.48 25.76
C PRO A 164 3.29 -2.44 26.77
N GLY A 165 2.37 -1.62 27.28
CA GLY A 165 2.67 -0.52 28.20
C GLY A 165 3.09 0.78 27.52
N THR A 166 3.35 0.78 26.21
CA THR A 166 3.60 2.03 25.46
C THR A 166 2.34 2.84 25.21
N SER A 167 2.44 4.06 24.70
CA SER A 167 1.27 4.93 24.51
C SER A 167 0.32 4.44 23.42
N THR A 168 -0.99 4.39 23.74
CA THR A 168 -2.08 4.32 22.75
C THR A 168 -2.40 5.67 22.12
N HIS A 169 -1.82 6.76 22.62
CA HIS A 169 -1.99 8.11 22.09
C HIS A 169 -0.65 8.60 21.53
N CYS A 170 -0.60 8.74 20.22
CA CYS A 170 0.57 9.23 19.49
C CYS A 170 0.09 10.11 18.32
N ARG A 171 1.02 10.78 17.63
CA ARG A 171 0.74 11.57 16.42
C ARG A 171 0.97 10.78 15.12
N LYS A 172 1.15 9.47 15.24
CA LYS A 172 1.38 8.55 14.12
C LYS A 172 0.09 7.84 13.74
N PRO A 173 -0.03 7.32 12.50
CA PRO A 173 -1.19 6.53 12.10
C PRO A 173 -1.40 5.25 12.91
N ILE A 174 -0.33 4.69 13.48
CA ILE A 174 -0.39 3.58 14.44
C ILE A 174 0.38 3.93 15.71
N CYS A 175 -0.13 3.51 16.87
CA CYS A 175 0.53 3.72 18.16
C CYS A 175 1.03 2.39 18.76
N CYS A 176 1.14 2.29 20.09
CA CYS A 176 1.59 1.08 20.79
C CYS A 176 3.03 0.63 20.46
N ARG A 177 3.85 1.58 20.00
CA ARG A 177 5.29 1.46 19.83
C ARG A 177 5.98 2.58 20.60
N GLN A 178 7.26 2.39 20.93
CA GLN A 178 8.04 3.43 21.58
C GLN A 178 8.66 4.39 20.55
N TYR A 179 7.91 5.41 20.14
CA TYR A 179 8.44 6.48 19.27
C TYR A 179 9.28 7.50 20.04
N HIS A 180 8.87 7.83 21.26
CA HIS A 180 9.59 8.74 22.13
C HIS A 180 9.82 8.17 23.53
N ALA A 181 10.75 8.78 24.27
CA ALA A 181 11.09 8.37 25.63
C ALA A 181 9.92 8.50 26.64
N TYR A 182 8.89 9.30 26.33
CA TYR A 182 7.68 9.41 27.14
C TYR A 182 6.62 8.35 26.79
N ASP A 183 6.74 7.70 25.63
CA ASP A 183 5.86 6.60 25.20
C ASP A 183 6.32 5.27 25.79
N ALA A 184 7.46 5.21 26.46
CA ALA A 184 8.02 3.97 26.98
C ALA A 184 7.10 3.32 28.04
N PRO A 185 7.15 1.98 28.19
CA PRO A 185 6.45 1.29 29.26
C PRO A 185 6.80 1.87 30.63
N GLY A 186 5.78 2.10 31.46
CA GLY A 186 5.94 2.72 32.79
C GLY A 186 6.03 4.26 32.78
N ARG A 187 6.03 4.90 31.61
CA ARG A 187 5.99 6.37 31.46
C ARG A 187 4.72 6.87 30.79
N SER A 188 4.14 6.07 29.90
CA SER A 188 2.88 6.38 29.24
C SER A 188 1.73 6.57 30.23
N LYS A 189 0.92 7.62 30.03
CA LYS A 189 -0.35 7.84 30.77
C LYS A 189 -1.49 6.98 30.23
N THR A 190 -1.34 6.46 29.02
CA THR A 190 -2.32 5.64 28.31
C THR A 190 -1.63 4.38 27.80
N PRO A 191 -1.25 3.47 28.72
CA PRO A 191 -0.50 2.28 28.37
C PRO A 191 -1.35 1.32 27.54
N CYS A 192 -0.78 0.79 26.47
CA CYS A 192 -1.40 -0.22 25.66
C CYS A 192 -1.41 -1.58 26.36
N SER A 193 -2.49 -2.35 26.13
CA SER A 193 -2.66 -3.68 26.72
C SER A 193 -1.71 -4.69 26.09
N THR A 194 -1.47 -5.81 26.77
CA THR A 194 -0.73 -6.94 26.19
C THR A 194 -1.46 -7.64 25.03
N TRP A 195 -2.75 -7.35 24.85
CA TRP A 195 -3.62 -8.00 23.86
C TRP A 195 -4.01 -7.11 22.67
N GLY A 196 -3.56 -5.86 22.61
CA GLY A 196 -3.95 -4.91 21.56
C GLY A 196 -4.65 -3.66 22.11
N SER A 197 -4.89 -2.70 21.20
CA SER A 197 -5.65 -1.48 21.49
C SER A 197 -6.35 -1.01 20.21
N PRO A 198 -7.54 -0.39 20.27
CA PRO A 198 -8.25 0.08 19.08
C PRO A 198 -7.52 1.12 18.21
N HIS A 199 -6.48 1.78 18.73
CA HIS A 199 -5.69 2.79 18.02
C HIS A 199 -4.37 2.23 17.47
N CYS A 200 -4.23 0.91 17.44
CA CYS A 200 -2.99 0.22 17.11
C CYS A 200 -3.28 -1.04 16.32
N ASP A 201 -2.29 -1.47 15.55
CA ASP A 201 -2.29 -2.79 14.97
C ASP A 201 -2.07 -3.89 16.04
N PRO A 202 -2.59 -5.09 15.81
CA PRO A 202 -2.56 -6.15 16.81
C PRO A 202 -1.16 -6.76 17.00
N PRO A 203 -0.78 -7.10 18.25
CA PRO A 203 0.43 -7.89 18.49
C PRO A 203 0.26 -9.32 17.95
N LEU A 204 1.36 -9.95 17.56
CA LEU A 204 1.40 -11.36 17.11
C LEU A 204 0.71 -12.32 18.11
N ARG A 205 0.75 -12.01 19.41
CA ARG A 205 0.08 -12.77 20.46
C ARG A 205 -1.44 -12.85 20.25
N LEU A 206 -2.07 -11.77 19.78
CA LEU A 206 -3.51 -11.76 19.53
C LEU A 206 -3.87 -12.71 18.39
N LEU A 207 -3.09 -12.71 17.30
CA LEU A 207 -3.24 -13.66 16.20
C LEU A 207 -3.16 -15.11 16.71
N HIS A 208 -2.14 -15.46 17.49
CA HIS A 208 -2.03 -16.81 18.06
C HIS A 208 -3.23 -17.20 18.93
N SER A 209 -3.73 -16.27 19.75
CA SER A 209 -4.91 -16.52 20.58
C SER A 209 -6.16 -16.79 19.74
N MET A 210 -6.39 -16.00 18.69
CA MET A 210 -7.51 -16.18 17.76
C MET A 210 -7.42 -17.55 17.07
N LEU A 211 -6.25 -17.92 16.54
CA LEU A 211 -6.05 -19.21 15.87
C LEU A 211 -6.24 -20.38 16.84
N SER A 212 -5.76 -20.28 18.07
CA SER A 212 -5.97 -21.30 19.11
C SER A 212 -7.45 -21.49 19.44
N ALA A 213 -8.23 -20.41 19.55
CA ALA A 213 -9.67 -20.47 19.75
C ALA A 213 -10.40 -21.12 18.55
N LEU A 214 -10.03 -20.75 17.32
CA LEU A 214 -10.59 -21.35 16.11
C LEU A 214 -10.37 -22.87 16.05
N GLN A 215 -9.18 -23.34 16.41
CA GLN A 215 -8.85 -24.76 16.41
C GLN A 215 -9.54 -25.54 17.52
N SER A 216 -9.63 -24.97 18.72
CA SER A 216 -10.19 -25.69 19.88
C SER A 216 -11.71 -25.70 19.90
N GLN A 217 -12.36 -24.65 19.38
CA GLN A 217 -13.80 -24.46 19.54
C GLN A 217 -14.61 -24.73 18.27
N GLN A 218 -14.11 -24.33 17.09
CA GLN A 218 -14.90 -24.33 15.86
C GLN A 218 -14.50 -25.43 14.88
N GLN A 219 -13.21 -25.78 14.83
CA GLN A 219 -12.64 -26.78 13.94
C GLN A 219 -13.15 -26.67 12.50
N PRO A 220 -12.82 -25.55 11.80
CA PRO A 220 -13.28 -25.35 10.43
C PRO A 220 -12.72 -26.41 9.48
N HIS A 221 -13.46 -26.71 8.42
CA HIS A 221 -13.06 -27.66 7.39
C HIS A 221 -11.95 -27.10 6.50
N LEU A 222 -11.96 -25.78 6.28
CA LEU A 222 -10.91 -25.01 5.61
C LEU A 222 -10.90 -23.57 6.11
N THR A 223 -9.82 -22.86 5.86
CA THR A 223 -9.65 -21.45 6.17
C THR A 223 -9.33 -20.66 4.90
N LEU A 224 -10.03 -19.55 4.70
CA LEU A 224 -9.66 -18.51 3.74
C LEU A 224 -8.86 -17.44 4.48
N PHE A 225 -7.76 -17.01 3.91
CA PHE A 225 -6.91 -15.94 4.45
C PHE A 225 -6.63 -14.86 3.40
N THR A 226 -7.26 -13.70 3.49
CA THR A 226 -7.25 -12.70 2.41
C THR A 226 -6.20 -11.59 2.56
N GLY A 227 -5.06 -11.89 3.20
CA GLY A 227 -3.89 -11.02 3.21
C GLY A 227 -3.96 -9.87 4.22
N ASP A 228 -3.23 -8.79 3.91
CA ASP A 228 -2.98 -7.64 4.77
C ASP A 228 -2.31 -8.06 6.09
N ILE A 229 -1.10 -8.60 5.92
CA ILE A 229 -0.24 -9.12 6.98
C ILE A 229 0.55 -7.99 7.66
N VAL A 230 1.05 -7.05 6.86
CA VAL A 230 2.00 -6.02 7.31
C VAL A 230 1.23 -4.90 8.00
N ALA A 231 1.71 -4.46 9.16
CA ALA A 231 1.15 -3.34 9.91
C ALA A 231 1.19 -2.01 9.12
N TYR A 232 0.42 -1.02 9.59
CA TYR A 232 0.24 0.30 8.99
C TYR A 232 1.44 1.26 9.21
N ASP A 233 2.63 0.75 9.55
CA ASP A 233 3.86 1.54 9.65
C ASP A 233 4.52 1.82 8.30
N ILE A 234 3.72 2.19 7.31
CA ILE A 234 4.11 2.32 5.89
C ILE A 234 5.31 3.25 5.63
N TRP A 235 5.62 4.16 6.57
CA TRP A 235 6.77 5.06 6.50
C TRP A 235 8.07 4.43 7.02
N ASN A 236 7.99 3.32 7.74
CA ASN A 236 9.09 2.63 8.40
C ASN A 236 9.10 1.13 8.08
N THR A 237 8.55 0.75 6.93
CA THR A 237 8.57 -0.61 6.38
C THR A 237 9.76 -0.78 5.45
N SER A 238 10.27 -2.02 5.31
CA SER A 238 11.23 -2.41 4.29
C SER A 238 10.88 -3.81 3.76
N GLN A 239 11.53 -4.24 2.67
CA GLN A 239 11.42 -5.62 2.19
C GLN A 239 11.69 -6.64 3.32
N GLN A 240 12.73 -6.42 4.14
CA GLN A 240 13.07 -7.33 5.23
C GLN A 240 12.00 -7.36 6.32
N SER A 241 11.39 -6.22 6.66
CA SER A 241 10.33 -6.21 7.67
C SER A 241 9.05 -6.89 7.16
N VAL A 242 8.69 -6.71 5.88
CA VAL A 242 7.56 -7.44 5.25
C VAL A 242 7.80 -8.95 5.30
N LEU A 243 8.99 -9.41 4.89
CA LEU A 243 9.35 -10.83 4.95
C LEU A 243 9.31 -11.38 6.39
N ALA A 244 9.69 -10.58 7.39
CA ALA A 244 9.56 -10.95 8.80
C ALA A 244 8.09 -11.11 9.22
N CYS A 245 7.21 -10.19 8.82
CA CYS A 245 5.77 -10.29 9.07
C CYS A 245 5.16 -11.52 8.39
N PHE A 246 5.53 -11.82 7.13
CA PHE A 246 5.13 -13.05 6.45
C PHE A 246 5.55 -14.28 7.24
N ASN A 247 6.82 -14.38 7.61
CA ASN A 247 7.32 -15.53 8.37
C ASN A 247 6.56 -15.72 9.68
N ALA A 248 6.30 -14.66 10.43
CA ALA A 248 5.56 -14.73 11.69
C ALA A 248 4.09 -15.17 11.48
N THR A 249 3.38 -14.52 10.56
CA THR A 249 1.96 -14.79 10.31
C THR A 249 1.74 -16.18 9.71
N TYR A 250 2.53 -16.59 8.72
CA TYR A 250 2.40 -17.93 8.14
C TYR A 250 2.83 -19.03 9.12
N SER A 251 3.83 -18.78 9.98
CA SER A 251 4.18 -19.70 11.06
C SER A 251 3.02 -19.85 12.07
N ALA A 252 2.28 -18.77 12.35
CA ALA A 252 1.05 -18.85 13.14
C ALA A 252 -0.05 -19.63 12.41
N LEU A 253 -0.29 -19.38 11.12
CA LEU A 253 -1.29 -20.10 10.32
C LEU A 253 -0.98 -21.60 10.19
N HIS A 254 0.30 -21.98 10.23
CA HIS A 254 0.73 -23.38 10.24
C HIS A 254 0.24 -24.17 11.45
N THR A 255 -0.20 -23.50 12.53
CA THR A 255 -0.79 -24.22 13.66
C THR A 255 -2.13 -24.82 13.29
N LEU A 256 -2.85 -24.28 12.30
CA LEU A 256 -4.16 -24.77 11.86
C LEU A 256 -4.10 -26.19 11.29
N ASN A 257 -5.04 -27.05 11.70
CA ASN A 257 -5.15 -28.45 11.27
C ASN A 257 -6.07 -28.66 10.04
N ASN A 258 -6.23 -27.62 9.22
CA ASN A 258 -7.09 -27.61 8.03
C ASN A 258 -6.40 -26.88 6.87
N PRO A 259 -6.83 -27.07 5.60
CA PRO A 259 -6.25 -26.37 4.47
C PRO A 259 -6.48 -24.86 4.59
N VAL A 260 -5.43 -24.07 4.31
CA VAL A 260 -5.51 -22.61 4.27
C VAL A 260 -5.32 -22.15 2.83
N TYR A 261 -6.32 -21.46 2.28
CA TYR A 261 -6.27 -20.82 0.97
C TYR A 261 -6.07 -19.34 1.17
N ALA A 262 -4.96 -18.82 0.66
CA ALA A 262 -4.55 -17.46 0.90
C ALA A 262 -4.62 -16.59 -0.36
N ALA A 263 -4.81 -15.30 -0.16
CA ALA A 263 -4.66 -14.25 -1.16
C ALA A 263 -3.72 -13.17 -0.61
N ILE A 264 -3.13 -12.41 -1.53
CA ILE A 264 -2.27 -11.27 -1.21
C ILE A 264 -3.14 -10.02 -0.95
N GLY A 265 -2.79 -9.25 0.08
CA GLY A 265 -3.41 -7.96 0.39
C GLY A 265 -2.58 -6.78 -0.15
N ASN A 266 -3.11 -5.57 -0.09
CA ASN A 266 -2.45 -4.38 -0.62
C ASN A 266 -1.29 -3.89 0.27
N HIS A 267 -1.26 -4.30 1.55
CA HIS A 267 -0.13 -4.07 2.47
C HIS A 267 1.00 -5.09 2.35
N ASP A 268 0.82 -6.16 1.58
CA ASP A 268 1.77 -7.29 1.51
C ASP A 268 2.94 -7.03 0.54
N THR A 269 3.27 -5.76 0.29
CA THR A 269 4.45 -5.35 -0.46
C THR A 269 5.08 -4.12 0.17
N HIS A 270 6.33 -3.86 -0.21
CA HIS A 270 6.99 -2.60 0.07
C HIS A 270 7.53 -2.04 -1.25
N PRO A 271 7.17 -0.79 -1.62
CA PRO A 271 6.25 0.11 -0.92
C PRO A 271 4.79 -0.35 -0.95
N VAL A 272 3.99 0.08 0.04
CA VAL A 272 2.56 -0.28 0.14
C VAL A 272 1.79 0.08 -1.13
N ASN A 273 0.82 -0.75 -1.52
CA ASN A 273 -0.05 -0.58 -2.70
C ASN A 273 0.64 -0.65 -4.08
N ILE A 274 1.94 -0.97 -4.13
CA ILE A 274 2.67 -1.03 -5.39
C ILE A 274 2.72 -2.48 -5.89
N PHE A 275 1.94 -2.76 -6.93
CA PHE A 275 1.87 -4.04 -7.65
C PHE A 275 2.12 -3.79 -9.14
N PRO A 276 3.39 -3.72 -9.57
CA PRO A 276 3.71 -3.35 -10.94
C PRO A 276 3.32 -4.42 -11.95
N GLY A 277 2.98 -3.97 -13.16
CA GLY A 277 2.73 -4.85 -14.30
C GLY A 277 4.01 -5.45 -14.89
N VAL A 278 3.82 -6.32 -15.89
CA VAL A 278 4.89 -7.15 -16.50
C VAL A 278 6.05 -6.36 -17.12
N ASP A 279 5.80 -5.13 -17.58
CA ASP A 279 6.79 -4.31 -18.30
C ASP A 279 7.51 -3.28 -17.41
N THR A 280 7.52 -3.49 -16.09
CA THR A 280 8.16 -2.57 -15.13
C THR A 280 9.64 -2.94 -14.90
N PRO A 281 10.56 -1.98 -14.72
CA PRO A 281 11.95 -2.25 -14.35
C PRO A 281 12.09 -3.18 -13.14
N GLU A 282 13.11 -4.04 -13.16
CA GLU A 282 13.34 -5.06 -12.12
C GLU A 282 13.48 -4.44 -10.73
N GLU A 283 14.12 -3.27 -10.64
CA GLU A 283 14.37 -2.57 -9.38
C GLU A 283 13.09 -2.04 -8.70
N LEU A 284 11.99 -1.95 -9.45
CA LEU A 284 10.68 -1.52 -8.95
C LEU A 284 9.72 -2.69 -8.74
N ASN A 285 10.12 -3.91 -9.11
CA ASN A 285 9.27 -5.08 -8.99
C ASN A 285 9.16 -5.57 -7.53
N VAL A 286 8.12 -6.37 -7.28
CA VAL A 286 7.86 -6.99 -5.97
C VAL A 286 7.88 -8.52 -6.06
N GLU A 287 8.66 -9.07 -7.00
CA GLU A 287 8.71 -10.51 -7.23
C GLU A 287 9.18 -11.28 -6.00
N TRP A 288 10.03 -10.66 -5.18
CA TRP A 288 10.43 -11.18 -3.88
C TRP A 288 9.23 -11.49 -2.96
N ALA A 289 8.16 -10.68 -3.00
CA ALA A 289 6.97 -10.88 -2.19
C ALA A 289 6.16 -12.05 -2.72
N TYR A 290 5.96 -12.12 -4.05
CA TYR A 290 5.27 -13.24 -4.70
C TYR A 290 5.99 -14.57 -4.46
N ASN A 291 7.32 -14.59 -4.53
CA ASN A 291 8.14 -15.77 -4.27
C ASN A 291 8.04 -16.23 -2.80
N ALA A 292 8.08 -15.29 -1.86
CA ALA A 292 7.92 -15.60 -0.44
C ALA A 292 6.52 -16.14 -0.13
N LEU A 293 5.47 -15.47 -0.60
CA LEU A 293 4.07 -15.89 -0.43
C LEU A 293 3.84 -17.26 -1.07
N THR A 294 4.30 -17.48 -2.30
CA THR A 294 4.20 -18.78 -2.98
C THR A 294 4.85 -19.89 -2.17
N THR A 295 6.01 -19.63 -1.57
CA THR A 295 6.71 -20.59 -0.71
C THR A 295 5.88 -20.93 0.53
N HIS A 296 5.35 -19.91 1.23
CA HIS A 296 4.48 -20.12 2.39
C HIS A 296 3.19 -20.86 2.03
N TRP A 297 2.52 -20.50 0.92
CA TRP A 297 1.27 -21.14 0.50
C TRP A 297 1.48 -22.60 0.13
N LYS A 298 2.57 -22.93 -0.60
CA LYS A 298 2.93 -24.33 -0.87
C LYS A 298 3.16 -25.11 0.43
N SER A 299 3.83 -24.50 1.41
CA SER A 299 4.05 -25.12 2.72
C SER A 299 2.73 -25.40 3.44
N LEU A 300 1.79 -24.45 3.44
CA LEU A 300 0.46 -24.63 4.07
C LEU A 300 -0.33 -25.79 3.46
N GLN A 301 -0.22 -25.99 2.14
CA GLN A 301 -0.89 -27.09 1.44
C GLN A 301 -0.22 -28.45 1.69
N ASN A 302 1.09 -28.46 1.94
CA ASN A 302 1.87 -29.68 2.20
C ASN A 302 1.83 -30.16 3.67
N ASN A 303 1.06 -29.51 4.54
CA ASN A 303 0.98 -29.86 5.95
C ASN A 303 0.53 -31.33 6.12
N THR A 304 1.41 -32.17 6.71
CA THR A 304 1.30 -33.63 6.77
C THR A 304 0.03 -34.14 7.46
N ALA A 305 -0.61 -33.31 8.29
CA ALA A 305 -1.92 -33.59 8.88
C ALA A 305 -3.06 -33.73 7.82
N LEU A 306 -2.94 -33.05 6.68
CA LEU A 306 -3.90 -33.14 5.56
C LEU A 306 -3.66 -34.39 4.69
N ASN A 307 -2.39 -34.76 4.51
CA ASN A 307 -2.01 -35.94 3.73
C ASN A 307 -2.38 -37.25 4.43
N ASN A 308 -2.32 -37.30 5.77
CA ASN A 308 -2.77 -38.47 6.53
C ASN A 308 -4.30 -38.67 6.52
N LYS A 309 -5.09 -37.60 6.35
CA LYS A 309 -6.56 -37.72 6.22
C LYS A 309 -7.02 -38.22 4.84
N LYS A 310 -6.24 -37.98 3.78
CA LYS A 310 -6.49 -38.57 2.45
C LYS A 310 -6.26 -40.08 2.45
N ALA A 311 -5.30 -40.59 3.21
CA ALA A 311 -5.04 -42.04 3.31
C ALA A 311 -6.11 -42.82 4.10
N SER A 312 -6.90 -42.14 4.95
CA SER A 312 -7.96 -42.76 5.78
C SER A 312 -9.35 -42.72 5.17
N LYS A 313 -9.51 -42.16 3.96
CA LYS A 313 -10.79 -42.14 3.22
C LYS A 313 -10.58 -42.58 1.78
N SER A 314 -10.06 -43.80 1.63
CA SER A 314 -10.28 -44.60 0.44
C SER A 314 -11.59 -45.36 0.67
N PHE A 315 -12.69 -44.86 0.10
CA PHE A 315 -13.84 -45.69 -0.25
C PHE A 315 -13.67 -46.12 -1.71
#